data_AF-A0A354JSN9-F1
#
_entry.id   AF-A0A354JSN9-F1
#
_cell.length_a   1.000
_cell.length_b   1.000
_cell.length_c   1.000
_cell.angle_alpha   90.00
_cell.angle_beta   90.00
_cell.angle_gamma   90.00
#
_symmetry.space_group_name_H-M   'P 1'
#
loop_
_entity.id
_entity.type
_entity.pdbx_description
1 polymer ?
#
loop_
_entity_poly.entity_id
_entity_poly.type
_entity_poly.pdbx_seq_one_letter_code
_entity_poly.pdbx_strand_id
1 'polypeptide(L)'
;LYLASRKSTLGLGKIIATTTFIFAFSLILFSFSKSITLSLIILLFCGYGMMIQTAGSNTILQTLSNDDMRGRVMSFYTVAFRGMAPFGSLMAGAMADSFGAPATVLISGIVCLVVGILFSKNLKIIRIAARPIYQQKGLIPEAVKGVQVASNLTLPPED
;
A
#
# COMPACT_ATOMS: atom_id res chain seq x y z
N LEU A 1 14.69 6.51 2.14
CA LEU A 1 14.80 7.57 3.18
C LEU A 1 13.44 8.02 3.73
N TYR A 2 12.46 8.42 2.90
CA TYR A 2 11.14 8.90 3.39
C TYR A 2 10.37 7.89 4.26
N LEU A 3 10.30 6.61 3.85
CA LEU A 3 9.61 5.56 4.63
C LEU A 3 10.37 5.16 5.91
N ALA A 4 11.71 5.21 5.88
CA ALA A 4 12.58 4.87 7.01
C ALA A 4 12.55 5.94 8.13
N SER A 5 12.09 7.16 7.83
CA SER A 5 12.04 8.27 8.79
C SER A 5 10.72 8.34 9.57
N ARG A 6 9.74 7.48 9.29
CA ARG A 6 8.44 7.50 9.99
C ARG A 6 8.42 6.61 11.23
N LYS A 7 8.08 7.21 12.37
CA LYS A 7 7.91 6.56 13.68
C LYS A 7 6.61 5.74 13.85
N SER A 8 5.69 5.73 12.88
CA SER A 8 4.40 5.01 13.02
C SER A 8 3.79 4.57 11.68
N THR A 9 3.19 3.38 11.67
CA THR A 9 2.43 2.80 10.55
C THR A 9 1.03 3.42 10.38
N LEU A 10 0.60 4.26 11.34
CA LEU A 10 -0.64 5.04 11.28
C LEU A 10 -0.61 6.05 10.12
N GLY A 11 -1.49 5.85 9.14
CA GLY A 11 -1.63 6.70 7.95
C GLY A 11 -0.88 6.21 6.71
N LEU A 12 -0.08 5.14 6.82
CA LEU A 12 0.64 4.56 5.68
C LEU A 12 -0.30 4.08 4.58
N GLY A 13 -1.47 3.54 4.95
CA GLY A 13 -2.51 3.15 3.97
C GLY A 13 -3.05 4.33 3.15
N LYS A 14 -3.18 5.54 3.74
CA LYS A 14 -3.59 6.74 2.97
C LYS A 14 -2.53 7.16 1.97
N ILE A 15 -1.24 7.07 2.34
CA ILE A 15 -0.12 7.42 1.47
C ILE A 15 -0.01 6.42 0.32
N ILE A 16 -0.17 5.13 0.60
CA ILE A 16 -0.22 4.08 -0.43
C ILE A 16 -1.38 4.36 -1.40
N ALA A 17 -2.56 4.72 -0.88
CA ALA A 17 -3.70 5.09 -1.74
C ALA A 17 -3.38 6.30 -2.63
N THR A 18 -2.87 7.41 -2.07
CA THR A 18 -2.55 8.62 -2.85
C THR A 18 -1.44 8.37 -3.89
N THR A 19 -0.43 7.57 -3.55
CA THR A 19 0.67 7.25 -4.47
C THR A 19 0.23 6.27 -5.56
N THR A 20 -0.75 5.40 -5.28
CA THR A 20 -1.39 4.56 -6.30
C THR A 20 -2.13 5.41 -7.34
N PHE A 21 -2.80 6.49 -6.91
CA PHE A 21 -3.41 7.44 -7.86
C PHE A 21 -2.36 8.16 -8.70
N ILE A 22 -1.27 8.63 -8.10
CA ILE A 22 -0.16 9.28 -8.83
C ILE A 22 0.43 8.31 -9.86
N PHE A 23 0.62 7.04 -9.49
CA PHE A 23 1.10 5.99 -10.38
C PHE A 23 0.17 5.76 -11.58
N ALA A 24 -1.14 5.56 -11.31
CA ALA A 24 -2.13 5.33 -12.35
C ALA A 24 -2.25 6.52 -13.30
N PHE A 25 -2.25 7.75 -12.76
CA PHE A 25 -2.30 8.97 -13.57
C PHE A 25 -1.05 9.13 -14.43
N SER A 26 0.13 8.80 -13.89
CA SER A 26 1.40 8.82 -14.62
C SER A 26 1.38 7.82 -15.78
N LEU A 27 0.87 6.60 -15.60
CA LEU A 27 0.73 5.62 -16.69
C LEU A 27 -0.19 6.13 -17.81
N ILE A 28 -1.32 6.72 -17.45
CA ILE A 28 -2.26 7.29 -18.44
C ILE A 28 -1.56 8.42 -19.20
N LEU A 29 -0.88 9.34 -18.51
CA LEU A 29 -0.13 10.43 -19.14
C LEU A 29 0.98 9.92 -20.06
N PHE A 30 1.69 8.88 -19.62
CA PHE A 30 2.76 8.24 -20.40
C PHE A 30 2.23 7.65 -21.70
N SER A 31 1.03 7.07 -21.69
CA SER A 31 0.40 6.52 -22.90
C SER A 31 0.18 7.56 -24.01
N PHE A 32 0.02 8.85 -23.68
CA PHE A 32 -0.15 9.92 -24.66
C PHE A 32 1.18 10.61 -25.03
N SER A 33 2.26 10.31 -24.31
CA SER A 33 3.55 10.96 -24.52
C SER A 33 4.24 10.43 -25.77
N LYS A 34 4.53 11.34 -26.72
CA LYS A 34 5.37 11.07 -27.90
C LYS A 34 6.81 11.59 -27.73
N SER A 35 7.11 12.29 -26.63
CA SER A 35 8.41 12.92 -26.38
C SER A 35 9.20 12.15 -25.33
N ILE A 36 10.42 11.74 -25.69
CA ILE A 36 11.33 10.95 -24.82
C ILE A 36 11.59 11.67 -23.49
N THR A 37 11.82 13.00 -23.53
CA THR A 37 12.09 13.80 -22.33
C THR A 37 10.89 13.84 -21.38
N LEU A 38 9.67 13.99 -21.93
CA LEU A 38 8.44 13.99 -21.14
C LEU A 38 8.19 12.61 -20.52
N SER A 39 8.41 11.56 -21.31
CA SER A 39 8.29 10.16 -20.88
C SER A 39 9.24 9.81 -19.73
N LEU A 40 10.49 10.31 -19.74
CA LEU A 40 11.45 10.11 -18.65
C LEU A 40 10.97 10.74 -17.33
N ILE A 41 10.46 11.97 -17.40
CA ILE A 41 9.92 12.67 -16.21
C ILE A 41 8.72 11.91 -15.65
N ILE A 42 7.81 11.46 -16.52
CA ILE A 42 6.62 10.70 -16.10
C ILE A 42 7.01 9.35 -15.47
N LEU A 43 8.02 8.67 -16.02
CA LEU A 43 8.55 7.40 -15.48
C LEU A 43 9.14 7.56 -14.08
N LEU A 44 9.72 8.72 -13.74
CA LEU A 44 10.16 9.01 -12.38
C LEU A 44 9.01 8.97 -11.37
N PHE A 45 7.88 9.62 -11.69
CA PHE A 45 6.70 9.59 -10.84
C PHE A 45 6.07 8.20 -10.76
N CYS A 46 6.11 7.46 -11.87
CA CYS A 46 5.69 6.07 -11.94
C CYS A 46 6.53 5.19 -10.98
N GLY A 47 7.86 5.27 -11.06
CA GLY A 47 8.76 4.52 -10.18
C GLY A 47 8.58 4.89 -8.70
N TYR A 48 8.38 6.17 -8.40
CA TYR A 48 8.13 6.65 -7.04
C TYR A 48 6.86 6.02 -6.42
N GLY A 49 5.76 6.00 -7.18
CA GLY A 49 4.51 5.40 -6.73
C GLY A 49 4.63 3.90 -6.48
N MET A 50 5.26 3.17 -7.41
CA MET A 50 5.48 1.73 -7.31
C MET A 50 6.36 1.36 -6.09
N MET A 51 7.41 2.15 -5.84
CA MET A 51 8.31 1.92 -4.70
C MET A 51 7.59 2.10 -3.36
N ILE A 52 6.78 3.16 -3.21
CA ILE A 52 6.03 3.40 -1.98
C ILE A 52 5.00 2.31 -1.74
N GLN A 53 4.29 1.88 -2.79
CA GLN A 53 3.29 0.83 -2.68
C GLN A 53 3.94 -0.51 -2.25
N THR A 54 5.05 -0.88 -2.88
CA THR A 54 5.76 -2.13 -2.58
C THR A 54 6.36 -2.11 -1.17
N ALA A 55 7.13 -1.06 -0.84
CA ALA A 55 7.77 -0.94 0.46
C ALA A 55 6.73 -0.79 1.58
N GLY A 56 5.69 0.02 1.36
CA GLY A 56 4.62 0.23 2.33
C GLY A 56 3.82 -1.05 2.61
N SER A 57 3.46 -1.81 1.57
CA SER A 57 2.74 -3.08 1.73
C SER A 57 3.56 -4.10 2.52
N ASN A 58 4.85 -4.23 2.20
CA ASN A 58 5.78 -5.08 2.93
C ASN A 58 5.88 -4.65 4.41
N THR A 59 6.02 -3.35 4.70
CA THR A 59 6.08 -2.86 6.09
C THR A 59 4.78 -3.11 6.85
N ILE A 60 3.62 -2.89 6.24
CA ILE A 60 2.32 -3.14 6.88
C ILE A 60 2.17 -4.63 7.21
N LEU A 61 2.41 -5.51 6.22
CA LEU A 61 2.30 -6.95 6.41
C LEU A 61 3.25 -7.45 7.50
N GLN A 62 4.51 -7.01 7.47
CA GLN A 62 5.50 -7.38 8.49
C GLN A 62 5.14 -6.87 9.88
N THR A 63 4.58 -5.67 10.00
CA THR A 63 4.19 -5.09 11.29
C THR A 63 2.94 -5.76 11.86
N LEU A 64 1.98 -6.13 11.00
CA LEU A 64 0.73 -6.74 11.42
C LEU A 64 0.89 -8.23 11.75
N SER A 65 1.78 -8.94 11.06
CA SER A 65 2.08 -10.34 11.36
C SER A 65 2.72 -10.51 12.75
N ASN A 66 2.33 -11.56 13.46
CA ASN A 66 3.04 -12.02 14.66
C ASN A 66 4.28 -12.81 14.23
N ASP A 67 5.36 -12.81 15.02
CA ASP A 67 6.66 -13.38 14.62
C ASP A 67 6.55 -14.85 14.17
N ASP A 68 5.72 -15.65 14.84
CA ASP A 68 5.50 -17.07 14.53
C ASP A 68 4.82 -17.30 13.17
N MET A 69 4.06 -16.32 12.68
CA MET A 69 3.24 -16.43 11.45
C MET A 69 3.77 -15.53 10.32
N ARG A 70 4.81 -14.74 10.57
CA ARG A 70 5.37 -13.80 9.60
C ARG A 70 5.82 -14.49 8.31
N GLY A 71 6.46 -15.65 8.41
CA GLY A 71 6.89 -16.44 7.26
C GLY A 71 5.73 -16.92 6.39
N ARG A 72 4.63 -17.39 7.02
CA ARG A 72 3.42 -17.85 6.31
C ARG A 72 2.71 -16.69 5.62
N VAL A 73 2.51 -15.57 6.31
CA VAL A 73 1.86 -14.38 5.74
C VAL A 73 2.64 -13.82 4.55
N MET A 74 3.96 -13.71 4.67
CA MET A 74 4.81 -13.23 3.57
C MET A 74 4.88 -14.24 2.40
N SER A 75 4.78 -15.54 2.67
CA SER A 75 4.68 -16.57 1.64
C SER A 75 3.38 -16.43 0.84
N PHE A 76 2.22 -16.33 1.51
CA PHE A 76 0.94 -16.07 0.84
C PHE A 76 0.95 -14.77 0.03
N TYR A 77 1.52 -13.69 0.59
CA TYR A 77 1.69 -12.43 -0.12
C TYR A 77 2.55 -12.60 -1.39
N THR A 78 3.66 -13.32 -1.28
CA THR A 78 4.56 -13.56 -2.42
C THR A 78 3.88 -14.41 -3.49
N VAL A 79 3.18 -15.48 -3.11
CA VAL A 79 2.43 -16.34 -4.04
C VAL A 79 1.32 -15.56 -4.73
N ALA A 80 0.55 -14.77 -3.99
CA ALA A 80 -0.53 -13.97 -4.57
C ALA A 80 0.01 -12.89 -5.53
N PHE A 81 1.07 -12.19 -5.16
CA PHE A 81 1.59 -11.07 -5.94
C PHE A 81 2.49 -11.54 -7.10
N ARG A 82 3.50 -12.36 -6.81
CA ARG A 82 4.42 -12.87 -7.85
C ARG A 82 3.76 -13.95 -8.72
N GLY A 83 2.81 -14.71 -8.18
CA GLY A 83 2.06 -15.70 -8.94
C GLY A 83 1.11 -15.08 -9.97
N MET A 84 0.58 -13.88 -9.71
CA MET A 84 -0.22 -13.14 -10.70
C MET A 84 0.60 -12.37 -11.74
N ALA A 85 1.88 -12.08 -11.46
CA ALA A 85 2.75 -11.39 -12.40
C ALA A 85 2.79 -12.01 -13.82
N PRO A 86 2.97 -13.35 -14.00
CA PRO A 86 2.99 -13.96 -15.33
C PRO A 86 1.66 -13.79 -16.09
N PHE A 87 0.53 -13.90 -15.39
CA PHE A 87 -0.80 -13.67 -15.99
C PHE A 87 -0.95 -12.22 -16.46
N GLY A 88 -0.54 -11.26 -15.64
CA GLY A 88 -0.53 -9.85 -16.01
C GLY A 88 0.35 -9.57 -17.24
N SER A 89 1.55 -10.14 -17.28
CA SER A 89 2.45 -9.98 -18.44
C SER A 89 1.94 -10.65 -19.71
N LEU A 90 1.28 -11.81 -19.61
CA LEU A 90 0.67 -12.48 -20.77
C LEU A 90 -0.49 -11.66 -21.34
N MET A 91 -1.39 -11.17 -20.47
CA MET A 91 -2.48 -10.31 -20.90
C MET A 91 -1.97 -8.99 -21.50
N ALA A 92 -0.97 -8.37 -20.86
CA ALA A 92 -0.36 -7.14 -21.38
C ALA A 92 0.34 -7.39 -22.72
N GLY A 93 1.06 -8.50 -22.88
CA GLY A 93 1.71 -8.87 -24.14
C GLY A 93 0.72 -9.10 -25.27
N ALA A 94 -0.35 -9.87 -25.02
CA ALA A 94 -1.41 -10.11 -26.01
C ALA A 94 -2.12 -8.82 -26.44
N MET A 95 -2.40 -7.92 -25.50
CA MET A 95 -2.97 -6.60 -25.80
C MET A 95 -1.99 -5.71 -26.56
N ALA A 96 -0.69 -5.77 -26.24
CA ALA A 96 0.33 -4.98 -26.91
C ALA A 96 0.51 -5.40 -28.36
N ASP A 97 0.40 -6.69 -28.66
CA ASP A 97 0.47 -7.22 -30.02
C ASP A 97 -0.77 -6.83 -30.85
N SER A 98 -1.96 -6.83 -30.23
CA SER A 98 -3.23 -6.54 -30.93
C SER A 98 -3.50 -5.04 -31.12
N PHE A 99 -3.25 -4.21 -30.11
CA PHE A 99 -3.64 -2.79 -30.08
C PHE A 99 -2.44 -1.82 -30.02
N GLY A 100 -1.22 -2.36 -29.95
CA GLY A 100 -0.01 -1.58 -29.76
C GLY A 100 0.31 -1.27 -28.29
N ALA A 101 1.58 -0.92 -28.06
CA ALA A 101 2.09 -0.59 -26.73
C ALA A 101 1.37 0.59 -26.06
N PRO A 102 1.06 1.73 -26.72
CA PRO A 102 0.39 2.85 -26.07
C PRO A 102 -0.99 2.48 -25.52
N ALA A 103 -1.85 1.84 -26.33
CA ALA A 103 -3.20 1.45 -25.91
C ALA A 103 -3.17 0.48 -24.71
N THR A 104 -2.22 -0.44 -24.68
CA THR A 104 -2.03 -1.37 -23.56
C THR A 104 -1.65 -0.65 -22.27
N VAL A 105 -0.74 0.33 -22.36
CA VAL A 105 -0.35 1.15 -21.20
C VAL A 105 -1.52 2.00 -20.72
N LEU A 106 -2.34 2.56 -21.62
CA LEU A 106 -3.57 3.28 -21.26
C LEU A 106 -4.52 2.38 -20.45
N ILE A 107 -4.82 1.19 -20.97
CA ILE A 107 -5.75 0.24 -20.34
C ILE A 107 -5.22 -0.16 -18.95
N SER A 108 -3.93 -0.50 -18.84
CA SER A 108 -3.32 -0.83 -17.54
C SER A 108 -3.36 0.35 -16.55
N GLY A 109 -3.18 1.58 -17.03
CA GLY A 109 -3.34 2.80 -16.21
C GLY A 109 -4.78 2.98 -15.71
N ILE A 110 -5.78 2.78 -16.57
CA ILE A 110 -7.21 2.84 -16.20
C ILE A 110 -7.55 1.76 -15.18
N VAL A 111 -7.11 0.51 -15.42
CA VAL A 111 -7.31 -0.60 -14.49
C VAL A 111 -6.67 -0.30 -13.13
N CYS A 112 -5.44 0.22 -13.11
CA CYS A 112 -4.79 0.67 -11.88
C CYS A 112 -5.58 1.77 -11.16
N LEU A 113 -6.17 2.70 -11.90
CA LEU A 113 -7.00 3.77 -11.33
C LEU A 113 -8.26 3.21 -10.68
N VAL A 114 -8.96 2.29 -11.35
CA VAL A 114 -10.15 1.60 -10.81
C VAL A 114 -9.79 0.80 -9.55
N VAL A 115 -8.70 0.03 -9.60
CA VAL A 115 -8.19 -0.72 -8.44
C VAL A 115 -7.81 0.24 -7.30
N GLY A 116 -7.20 1.38 -7.59
CA GLY A 116 -6.90 2.43 -6.61
C GLY A 116 -8.16 2.99 -5.94
N ILE A 117 -9.24 3.22 -6.70
CA ILE A 117 -10.54 3.66 -6.18
C ILE A 117 -11.15 2.59 -5.27
N LEU A 118 -11.19 1.33 -5.74
CA LEU A 118 -11.70 0.20 -4.96
C LEU A 118 -10.88 0.01 -3.68
N PHE A 119 -9.56 0.08 -3.77
CA PHE A 119 -8.66 0.02 -2.63
C PHE A 119 -8.93 1.16 -1.65
N SER A 120 -9.11 2.40 -2.12
CA SER A 120 -9.43 3.55 -1.27
C SER A 120 -10.78 3.42 -0.56
N LYS A 121 -11.79 2.85 -1.24
CA LYS A 121 -13.10 2.52 -0.62
C LYS A 121 -12.95 1.41 0.42
N ASN A 122 -12.24 0.34 0.09
CA ASN A 122 -12.03 -0.81 0.98
C ASN A 122 -11.06 -0.48 2.11
N LEU A 123 -10.20 0.54 1.96
CA LEU A 123 -9.31 1.00 3.02
C LEU A 123 -10.08 1.48 4.25
N LYS A 124 -11.30 2.00 4.07
CA LYS A 124 -12.21 2.31 5.20
C LYS A 124 -12.61 1.04 5.96
N ILE A 125 -12.92 -0.04 5.23
CA ILE A 125 -13.32 -1.34 5.79
C ILE A 125 -12.12 -2.02 6.45
N ILE A 126 -10.95 -2.04 5.79
CA ILE A 126 -9.69 -2.56 6.34
C ILE A 126 -9.28 -1.80 7.59
N ARG A 127 -9.51 -0.48 7.64
CA ARG A 127 -9.21 0.35 8.83
C ARG A 127 -10.13 0.02 10.02
N ILE A 128 -11.37 -0.40 9.75
CA ILE A 128 -12.32 -0.86 10.78
C ILE A 128 -11.97 -2.28 11.23
N ALA A 129 -11.64 -3.18 10.31
CA ALA A 129 -11.24 -4.56 10.61
C ALA A 129 -9.86 -4.67 11.29
N ALA A 130 -8.94 -3.76 10.97
CA ALA A 130 -7.59 -3.74 11.57
C ALA A 130 -7.55 -3.04 12.94
N ARG A 131 -8.57 -2.24 13.30
CA ARG A 131 -8.68 -1.56 14.60
C ARG A 131 -8.46 -2.51 15.80
N PRO A 132 -9.13 -3.67 15.90
CA PRO A 132 -8.91 -4.60 17.03
C PRO A 132 -7.49 -5.18 17.07
N ILE A 133 -6.85 -5.39 15.91
CA ILE A 133 -5.46 -5.89 15.83
C ILE A 133 -4.47 -4.79 16.28
N TYR A 134 -4.70 -3.53 15.89
CA TYR A 134 -3.91 -2.39 16.36
C TYR A 134 -4.08 -2.14 17.86
N GLN A 135 -5.29 -2.39 18.42
CA GLN A 135 -5.56 -2.31 19.86
C GLN A 135 -4.84 -3.43 20.63
N GLN A 136 -4.87 -4.67 20.15
CA GLN A 136 -4.11 -5.79 20.75
C GLN A 136 -2.61 -5.56 20.77
N LYS A 137 -2.06 -4.95 19.71
CA LYS A 137 -0.63 -4.63 19.62
C LYS A 137 -0.22 -3.31 20.29
N GLY A 138 -1.13 -2.60 20.96
CA GLY A 138 -0.82 -1.37 21.72
C GLY A 138 -0.39 -0.16 20.88
N LEU A 139 -0.66 -0.16 19.58
CA LEU A 139 -0.22 0.90 18.64
C LEU A 139 -1.14 2.14 18.63
N ILE A 140 -2.27 2.07 19.34
CA ILE A 140 -3.24 3.16 19.50
C ILE A 140 -3.17 3.65 20.96
N PRO A 141 -3.03 4.96 21.23
CA PRO A 141 -2.74 5.50 22.57
C PRO A 141 -3.82 5.33 23.66
N GLU A 142 -4.88 4.55 23.44
CA GLU A 142 -5.88 4.28 24.48
C GLU A 142 -5.40 3.31 25.57
N ALA A 143 -4.48 2.39 25.25
CA ALA A 143 -3.97 1.41 26.24
C ALA A 143 -3.07 2.07 27.30
N VAL A 144 -2.41 3.18 26.98
CA VAL A 144 -1.57 3.91 27.94
C VAL A 144 -2.44 4.67 28.95
N LYS A 145 -3.58 5.23 28.52
CA LYS A 145 -4.52 5.90 29.42
C LYS A 145 -5.29 4.93 30.32
N GLY A 146 -5.76 3.79 29.80
CA GLY A 146 -6.52 2.82 30.61
C GLY A 146 -5.66 2.17 31.70
N VAL A 147 -4.41 1.83 31.39
CA VAL A 147 -3.47 1.23 32.35
C VAL A 147 -2.96 2.25 33.35
N GLN A 148 -2.70 3.52 32.96
CA GLN A 148 -2.34 4.57 33.93
C GLN A 148 -3.50 4.97 34.85
N VAL A 149 -4.75 5.02 34.34
CA VAL A 149 -5.91 5.31 35.19
C VAL A 149 -6.18 4.16 36.17
N ALA A 150 -6.06 2.90 35.72
CA ALA A 150 -6.17 1.74 36.62
C ALA A 150 -5.02 1.70 37.66
N SER A 151 -3.78 2.00 37.24
CA SER A 151 -2.61 2.05 38.13
C SER A 151 -2.71 3.17 39.18
N ASN A 152 -3.26 4.33 38.81
CA ASN A 152 -3.48 5.46 39.73
C ASN A 152 -4.66 5.25 40.69
N LEU A 153 -5.54 4.28 40.44
CA LEU A 153 -6.65 3.93 41.36
C LEU A 153 -6.27 2.85 42.38
N THR A 154 -5.16 2.14 42.17
CA THR A 154 -4.64 1.10 43.09
C THR A 154 -3.60 1.59 44.09
N LEU A 155 -3.09 2.81 43.94
CA LEU A 155 -2.22 3.41 44.95
C LEU A 155 -3.11 4.07 46.02
N PRO A 156 -2.99 3.67 47.31
CA PRO A 156 -3.64 4.40 48.39
C PRO A 156 -3.13 5.84 48.40
N PRO A 157 -3.96 6.83 48.77
CA PRO A 157 -3.50 8.20 48.95
C PRO A 157 -2.32 8.21 49.94
N GLU A 158 -1.18 8.74 49.50
CA GLU A 158 -0.07 9.06 50.38
C GLU A 158 -0.50 10.25 51.24
N ASP A 159 -1.06 9.95 52.41
CA ASP A 159 -1.13 10.85 53.58
C ASP A 159 -0.16 10.33 54.66
#